data_AF-A0A9J6R040-F1
#
_entry.id   AF-A0A9J6R040-F1
#
_cell.length_a   1.000
_cell.length_b   1.000
_cell.length_c   1.000
_cell.angle_alpha   90.00
_cell.angle_beta   90.00
_cell.angle_gamma   90.00
#
_symmetry.space_group_name_H-M   'P 1'
#
loop_
_entity.id
_entity.type
_entity.pdbx_description
1 polymer ?
#
loop_
_entity_poly.entity_id
_entity_poly.type
_entity_poly.pdbx_seq_one_letter_code
_entity_poly.pdbx_strand_id
1 'polypeptide(L)'
;MERLTKRHGKHAVQIGAETRRNDLGWQRLAEIEDLAEQGRLVELPVPEGTQVYILWGPKYRAGKNEYGINTGEFRLSDMPNLNKTVFITRAEAEARLAELEV
;
A
#
# COMPACT_ATOMS: atom_id res chain seq x y z
N MET A 1 4.54 15.87 -12.27
CA MET A 1 5.24 16.10 -10.99
C MET A 1 6.44 17.00 -11.23
N GLU A 2 6.82 17.83 -10.25
CA GLU A 2 8.10 18.57 -10.33
C GLU A 2 9.26 17.65 -9.90
N ARG A 3 10.17 17.34 -10.84
CA ARG A 3 11.29 16.42 -10.62
C ARG A 3 12.28 16.98 -9.60
N LEU A 4 12.49 16.26 -8.50
CA LEU A 4 13.46 16.58 -7.45
C LEU A 4 14.90 16.40 -7.94
N THR A 5 15.11 15.46 -8.86
CA THR A 5 16.39 15.23 -9.56
C THR A 5 16.88 16.45 -10.34
N LYS A 6 15.96 17.27 -10.87
CA LYS A 6 16.30 18.52 -11.57
C LYS A 6 16.63 19.68 -10.62
N ARG A 7 16.11 19.67 -9.38
CA ARG A 7 16.35 20.72 -8.38
C ARG A 7 17.70 20.61 -7.67
N HIS A 8 18.21 19.39 -7.50
CA HIS A 8 19.42 19.13 -6.70
C HIS A 8 20.69 18.84 -7.50
N GLY A 9 20.72 19.14 -8.81
CA GLY A 9 21.86 18.90 -9.72
C GLY A 9 23.22 19.55 -9.36
N LYS A 10 23.39 20.07 -8.15
CA LYS A 10 24.63 20.65 -7.59
C LYS A 10 24.96 20.23 -6.16
N HIS A 11 24.43 19.12 -5.63
CA HIS A 11 24.87 18.62 -4.32
C HIS A 11 25.89 17.47 -4.48
N ALA A 12 27.01 17.78 -5.12
CA ALA A 12 28.25 17.06 -4.84
C ALA A 12 28.66 17.46 -3.42
N VAL A 13 28.41 16.59 -2.43
CA VAL A 13 28.95 16.78 -1.10
C VAL A 13 30.47 16.58 -1.21
N GLN A 14 31.26 17.65 -1.17
CA GLN A 14 32.71 17.55 -1.02
C GLN A 14 33.01 17.11 0.42
N ILE A 15 33.30 15.83 0.61
CA ILE A 15 33.87 15.30 1.84
C ILE A 15 35.32 14.91 1.54
N GLY A 16 36.22 15.90 1.54
CA GLY A 16 37.63 15.66 1.19
C GLY A 16 37.84 15.14 -0.24
N ALA A 17 39.08 14.74 -0.56
CA ALA A 17 39.56 14.40 -1.91
C ALA A 17 38.93 13.13 -2.54
N GLU A 18 37.93 12.53 -1.92
CA GLU A 18 37.17 11.41 -2.46
C GLU A 18 35.70 11.79 -2.58
N THR A 19 35.28 12.08 -3.81
CA THR A 19 33.87 12.20 -4.18
C THR A 19 33.20 10.84 -4.01
N ARG A 20 32.78 10.49 -2.80
CA ARG A 20 31.93 9.31 -2.59
C ARG A 20 30.63 9.58 -3.32
N ARG A 21 30.47 8.89 -4.45
CA ARG A 21 29.29 8.92 -5.32
C ARG A 21 28.03 8.71 -4.49
N ASN A 22 27.35 9.81 -4.14
CA ASN A 22 25.92 9.79 -3.79
C ASN A 22 25.05 9.48 -5.02
N ASP A 23 25.63 9.02 -6.12
CA ASP A 23 24.99 8.79 -7.40
C ASP A 23 23.88 7.75 -7.33
N LEU A 24 24.02 6.69 -6.52
CA LEU A 24 23.06 5.58 -6.52
C LEU A 24 21.68 5.99 -5.98
N GLY A 25 21.64 6.84 -4.95
CA GLY A 25 20.38 7.33 -4.37
C GLY A 25 19.62 8.24 -5.35
N TRP A 26 20.35 9.11 -6.06
CA TRP A 26 19.78 10.00 -7.07
C TRP A 26 19.36 9.26 -8.34
N GLN A 27 20.10 8.23 -8.75
CA GLN A 27 19.74 7.35 -9.86
C GLN A 27 18.42 6.62 -9.55
N ARG A 28 18.32 6.00 -8.37
CA ARG A 28 17.08 5.32 -7.95
C ARG A 28 15.89 6.28 -7.87
N LEU A 29 16.10 7.51 -7.40
CA LEU A 29 15.05 8.52 -7.38
C LEU A 29 14.61 8.91 -8.79
N ALA A 30 15.56 9.08 -9.72
CA ALA A 30 15.24 9.36 -11.12
C ALA A 30 14.43 8.23 -11.76
N GLU A 31 14.82 6.97 -11.51
CA GLU A 31 14.08 5.79 -11.97
C GLU A 31 12.66 5.74 -11.41
N ILE A 32 12.48 6.04 -10.12
CA ILE A 32 11.15 6.11 -9.48
C ILE A 32 10.32 7.24 -10.09
N GLU A 33 10.88 8.43 -10.31
CA GLU A 33 10.20 9.54 -10.96
C GLU A 33 9.77 9.19 -12.41
N ASP A 34 10.65 8.55 -13.17
CA ASP A 34 10.34 8.11 -14.54
C ASP A 34 9.25 7.01 -14.54
N LEU A 35 9.29 6.07 -13.59
CA LEU A 35 8.24 5.06 -13.40
C LEU A 35 6.89 5.70 -12.99
N ALA A 36 6.91 6.77 -12.21
CA ALA A 36 5.73 7.55 -11.86
C ALA A 36 5.13 8.23 -13.10
N GLU A 37 5.97 8.90 -13.91
CA GLU A 37 5.56 9.57 -15.15
C GLU A 37 5.01 8.59 -16.20
N GLN A 38 5.53 7.35 -16.23
CA GLN A 38 5.03 6.27 -17.07
C GLN A 38 3.75 5.60 -16.53
N GLY A 39 3.27 6.01 -15.35
CA GLY A 39 2.08 5.40 -14.72
C GLY A 39 2.30 3.96 -14.24
N ARG A 40 3.55 3.55 -13.99
CA ARG A 40 3.90 2.20 -13.51
C ARG A 40 3.93 2.08 -11.98
N LEU A 41 3.79 3.20 -11.26
CA LEU A 41 3.66 3.20 -9.81
C LEU A 41 2.19 3.26 -9.40
N VAL A 42 1.86 2.53 -8.34
CA VAL A 42 0.54 2.54 -7.72
C VAL A 42 0.72 2.98 -6.27
N GLU A 43 -0.05 3.98 -5.86
CA GLU A 43 -0.11 4.38 -4.46
C GLU A 43 -0.88 3.32 -3.68
N LEU A 44 -0.21 2.67 -2.74
CA LEU A 44 -0.86 1.74 -1.84
C LEU A 44 -1.64 2.52 -0.78
N PRO A 45 -2.87 2.10 -0.47
CA PRO A 45 -3.68 2.77 0.55
C PRO A 45 -3.12 2.56 1.96
N VAL A 46 -2.42 1.44 2.19
CA VAL A 46 -1.69 1.14 3.42
C VAL A 46 -0.39 0.40 3.10
N PRO A 47 0.65 0.51 3.96
CA PRO A 47 1.87 -0.28 3.82
C PRO A 47 1.59 -1.79 3.86
N GLU A 48 2.37 -2.56 3.10
CA GLU A 48 2.38 -4.03 3.22
C GLU A 48 2.71 -4.45 4.66
N GLY A 49 2.00 -5.46 5.17
CA GLY A 49 2.15 -5.93 6.56
C GLY A 49 1.34 -5.14 7.59
N THR A 50 0.63 -4.08 7.19
CA THR A 50 -0.26 -3.35 8.11
C THR A 50 -1.41 -4.25 8.55
N GLN A 51 -1.81 -4.16 9.82
CA GLN A 51 -2.96 -4.91 10.31
C GLN A 51 -4.25 -4.43 9.64
N VAL A 52 -5.01 -5.39 9.09
CA VAL A 52 -6.29 -5.19 8.40
C VAL A 52 -7.35 -6.15 8.92
N TYR A 53 -8.61 -5.82 8.65
CA TYR A 53 -9.78 -6.59 9.04
C TYR A 53 -10.39 -7.24 7.80
N ILE A 54 -10.46 -8.57 7.80
CA ILE A 54 -10.91 -9.37 6.67
C ILE A 54 -12.27 -9.98 7.02
N LEU A 55 -13.30 -9.59 6.28
CA LEU A 55 -14.60 -10.25 6.32
C LEU A 55 -14.48 -11.65 5.69
N TRP A 56 -14.93 -12.65 6.43
CA TRP A 56 -15.07 -14.02 5.94
C TRP A 56 -16.55 -14.42 5.94
N GLY A 57 -16.99 -15.05 4.86
CA GLY A 57 -18.36 -15.53 4.69
C GLY A 57 -18.86 -15.41 3.25
N PRO A 58 -20.06 -15.95 2.94
CA PRO A 58 -20.90 -16.76 3.83
C PRO A 58 -20.32 -18.16 4.02
N LYS A 59 -20.28 -18.66 5.26
CA LYS A 59 -20.11 -20.09 5.53
C LYS A 59 -21.43 -20.67 6.02
N TYR A 60 -21.90 -21.72 5.36
CA TYR A 60 -23.09 -22.43 5.82
C TYR A 60 -22.73 -23.34 6.98
N ARG A 61 -23.25 -23.03 8.17
CA ARG A 61 -23.01 -23.76 9.41
C ARG A 61 -24.29 -23.74 10.24
N ALA A 62 -24.61 -24.88 10.84
CA ALA A 62 -25.81 -25.04 11.68
C ALA A 62 -27.12 -24.50 11.05
N GLY A 63 -27.28 -24.62 9.73
CA GLY A 63 -28.50 -24.21 9.02
C GLY A 63 -28.60 -22.73 8.68
N LYS A 64 -27.57 -21.92 8.95
CA LYS A 64 -27.54 -20.47 8.68
C LYS A 64 -26.25 -20.06 7.97
N ASN A 65 -26.30 -18.93 7.27
CA ASN A 65 -25.10 -18.28 6.74
C ASN A 65 -24.46 -17.48 7.87
N GLU A 66 -23.26 -17.87 8.26
CA GLU A 66 -22.45 -17.13 9.22
C GLU A 66 -21.41 -16.28 8.48
N TYR A 67 -21.30 -15.03 8.92
CA TYR A 67 -20.27 -14.10 8.53
C TYR A 67 -19.45 -13.72 9.78
N GLY A 68 -18.19 -13.35 9.58
CA GLY A 68 -17.37 -12.86 10.67
C GLY A 68 -16.24 -11.98 10.20
N ILE A 69 -15.57 -11.34 11.15
CA ILE A 69 -14.40 -10.50 10.92
C ILE A 69 -13.19 -11.22 11.49
N ASN A 70 -12.16 -11.39 10.68
CA ASN A 70 -10.85 -11.86 11.11
C ASN A 70 -9.84 -10.72 11.05
N THR A 71 -8.75 -10.82 11.81
CA THR A 71 -7.61 -9.91 11.68
C THR A 71 -6.54 -10.58 10.84
N GLY A 72 -5.89 -9.80 9.98
CA GLY A 72 -4.82 -10.24 9.10
C GLY A 72 -3.83 -9.13 8.82
N GLU A 73 -2.81 -9.44 8.03
CA GLU A 73 -1.82 -8.47 7.53
C GLU A 73 -2.14 -8.15 6.07
N PHE A 74 -2.02 -6.88 5.68
CA PHE A 74 -2.26 -6.44 4.31
C PHE A 74 -1.22 -7.03 3.37
N ARG A 75 -1.68 -7.77 2.35
CA ARG A 75 -0.83 -8.28 1.27
C ARG A 75 -1.21 -7.61 -0.04
N LEU A 76 -0.25 -7.51 -0.96
CA LEU A 76 -0.50 -7.01 -2.31
C LEU A 76 -1.62 -7.78 -3.04
N SER A 77 -1.77 -9.08 -2.76
CA SER A 77 -2.86 -9.91 -3.28
C SER A 77 -4.26 -9.48 -2.81
N ASP A 78 -4.35 -8.69 -1.73
CA ASP A 78 -5.61 -8.19 -1.19
C ASP A 78 -6.08 -6.89 -1.85
N MET A 79 -5.25 -6.21 -2.65
CA MET A 79 -5.62 -5.01 -3.41
C MET A 79 -6.96 -5.09 -4.15
N PRO A 80 -7.28 -6.15 -4.93
CA PRO A 80 -8.57 -6.24 -5.64
C PRO A 80 -9.78 -6.40 -4.70
N ASN A 81 -9.52 -6.81 -3.45
CA ASN A 81 -10.51 -7.11 -2.42
C ASN A 81 -10.62 -6.01 -1.36
N LEU A 82 -9.79 -4.98 -1.46
CA LEU A 82 -9.86 -3.82 -0.58
C LEU A 82 -11.23 -3.13 -0.69
N ASN A 83 -11.78 -2.70 0.45
CA ASN A 83 -13.11 -2.12 0.61
C ASN A 83 -14.28 -3.02 0.20
N LYS A 84 -14.02 -4.28 -0.18
CA LYS A 84 -15.05 -5.28 -0.46
C LYS A 84 -15.09 -6.32 0.66
N THR A 85 -13.94 -6.93 0.93
CA THR A 85 -13.78 -7.94 1.98
C THR A 85 -12.62 -7.61 2.92
N VAL A 86 -11.66 -6.78 2.49
CA VAL A 86 -10.53 -6.34 3.31
C VAL A 86 -10.68 -4.86 3.64
N PHE A 87 -10.64 -4.53 4.93
CA PHE A 87 -10.86 -3.19 5.46
C PHE A 87 -9.68 -2.76 6.33
N ILE A 88 -9.38 -1.46 6.31
CA ILE A 88 -8.29 -0.89 7.10
C ILE A 88 -8.73 -0.75 8.56
N THR A 89 -9.98 -0.34 8.78
CA THR A 89 -10.53 -0.19 10.13
C THR A 89 -11.59 -1.25 10.44
N ARG A 90 -11.71 -1.56 11.74
CA ARG A 90 -12.75 -2.47 12.23
C ARG A 90 -14.15 -1.93 11.99
N ALA A 91 -14.35 -0.63 12.16
CA ALA A 91 -15.65 0.03 12.00
C ALA A 91 -16.19 -0.13 10.57
N GLU A 92 -15.33 -0.01 9.55
CA GLU A 92 -15.71 -0.25 8.16
C GLU A 92 -16.11 -1.70 7.91
N ALA A 93 -15.37 -2.66 8.49
CA ALA A 93 -15.71 -4.08 8.39
C ALA A 93 -17.05 -4.40 9.06
N GLU A 94 -17.33 -3.83 10.24
CA GLU A 94 -18.58 -4.01 10.97
C GLU A 94 -19.78 -3.36 10.24
N ALA A 95 -19.59 -2.17 9.66
CA ALA A 95 -20.62 -1.53 8.84
C ALA A 95 -21.01 -2.40 7.64
N ARG A 96 -20.01 -2.97 6.96
CA ARG A 96 -20.26 -3.86 5.82
C ARG A 96 -20.89 -5.19 6.23
N LEU A 97 -20.52 -5.73 7.40
CA LEU A 97 -21.14 -6.93 7.96
C LEU A 97 -22.62 -6.68 8.25
N ALA A 98 -22.96 -5.54 8.86
CA ALA A 98 -24.35 -5.17 9.15
C ALA A 98 -25.20 -5.05 7.87
N GLU A 99 -24.64 -4.56 6.75
CA GLU A 99 -25.34 -4.57 5.45
C GLU A 99 -25.64 -5.97 4.92
N LEU A 100 -24.84 -6.98 5.27
CA LEU A 100 -24.99 -8.36 4.80
C LEU A 100 -25.92 -9.20 5.69
N GLU A 101 -26.16 -8.77 6.93
CA GLU A 101 -27.11 -9.39 7.87
C GLU A 101 -28.56 -8.87 7.72
N VAL A 102 -28.80 -7.88 6.84
CA VAL A 102 -30.13 -7.33 6.48
C VAL A 102 -30.80 -8.18 5.41
#